data_AF-A0A6M0SD47-F1
#
_entry.id   AF-A0A6M0SD47-F1
#
_cell.length_a   1.000
_cell.length_b   1.000
_cell.length_c   1.000
_cell.angle_alpha   90.00
_cell.angle_beta   90.00
_cell.angle_gamma   90.00
#
_symmetry.space_group_name_H-M   'P 1'
#
loop_
_entity.id
_entity.type
_entity.pdbx_description
1 polymer ?
#
loop_
_entity_poly.entity_id
_entity_poly.type
_entity_poly.pdbx_seq_one_letter_code
_entity_poly.pdbx_strand_id
1 'polypeptide(L)'
;MLQKSSTKSSAALFTIVLLFQPPYSPEVNPIERVWLELKRYVQWQHFTSLEDLQNKGSQWVAQLTPEQIKSLTQWDWIVDALCVAGL
;
A
#
# COMPACT_ATOMS: atom_id res chain seq x y z
N MET A 1 36.30 35.26 -14.56
CA MET A 1 35.21 34.99 -13.59
C MET A 1 34.21 34.07 -14.30
N LEU A 2 34.27 32.76 -14.06
CA LEU A 2 33.36 31.77 -14.65
C LEU A 2 32.56 31.14 -13.52
N GLN A 3 31.26 31.44 -13.45
CA GLN A 3 30.36 30.79 -12.51
C GLN A 3 30.12 29.34 -12.97
N LYS A 4 30.59 28.38 -12.19
CA LYS A 4 30.14 26.98 -12.31
C LYS A 4 28.82 26.88 -11.57
N SER A 5 27.71 26.91 -12.31
CA SER A 5 26.39 26.54 -11.82
C SER A 5 26.39 25.05 -11.45
N SER A 6 26.50 24.76 -10.15
CA SER A 6 26.34 23.43 -9.59
C SER A 6 24.86 23.04 -9.71
N THR A 7 24.54 22.28 -10.76
CA THR A 7 23.29 21.53 -10.85
C THR A 7 23.35 20.40 -9.82
N LYS A 8 22.87 20.67 -8.60
CA LYS A 8 22.58 19.62 -7.62
C LYS A 8 21.35 18.85 -8.13
N SER A 9 21.61 17.81 -8.92
CA SER A 9 20.61 16.81 -9.27
C SER A 9 20.36 15.95 -8.03
N SER A 10 19.36 16.32 -7.21
CA SER A 10 18.92 15.52 -6.08
C SER A 10 18.00 14.40 -6.58
N ALA A 11 18.60 13.29 -7.02
CA ALA A 11 17.89 12.03 -7.07
C ALA A 11 17.74 11.54 -5.61
N ALA A 12 16.55 11.65 -5.04
CA ALA A 12 16.25 11.01 -3.76
C ALA A 12 16.35 9.49 -3.97
N LEU A 13 17.33 8.85 -3.32
CA LEU A 13 17.43 7.40 -3.30
C LEU A 13 16.30 6.87 -2.41
N PHE A 14 15.39 6.10 -2.98
CA PHE A 14 14.33 5.46 -2.23
C PHE A 14 14.92 4.36 -1.33
N THR A 15 14.77 4.49 0.00
CA THR A 15 15.09 3.41 0.94
C THR A 15 13.90 2.46 1.02
N ILE A 16 14.09 1.21 0.58
CA ILE A 16 13.08 0.14 0.71
C ILE A 16 13.44 -0.71 1.93
N VAL A 17 12.50 -0.86 2.85
CA VAL A 17 12.66 -1.70 4.04
C VAL A 17 11.76 -2.91 3.90
N LEU A 18 12.34 -4.09 4.06
CA LEU A 18 11.62 -5.35 3.98
C LEU A 18 11.12 -5.75 5.36
N LEU A 19 9.80 -5.93 5.49
CA LEU A 19 9.18 -6.51 6.67
C LEU A 19 9.05 -8.02 6.47
N PHE A 20 9.50 -8.79 7.46
CA PHE A 20 9.38 -10.25 7.42
C PHE A 20 7.90 -10.66 7.50
N GLN A 21 7.49 -11.58 6.61
CA GLN A 21 6.18 -12.20 6.63
C GLN A 21 6.33 -13.71 6.90
N PRO A 22 5.73 -14.23 7.98
CA PRO A 22 5.78 -15.66 8.27
C PRO A 22 5.04 -16.49 7.21
N PRO A 23 5.49 -17.73 6.96
CA PRO A 23 4.83 -18.61 6.00
C PRO A 23 3.42 -18.97 6.45
N TYR A 24 2.47 -18.99 5.51
CA TYR A 24 1.06 -19.37 5.73
C TYR A 24 0.29 -18.54 6.77
N SER A 25 0.74 -17.30 7.02
CA SER A 25 0.10 -16.37 7.97
C SER A 25 -0.49 -15.14 7.26
N PRO A 26 -1.59 -15.28 6.50
CA PRO A 26 -2.24 -14.14 5.86
C PRO A 26 -2.78 -13.11 6.87
N GLU A 27 -3.07 -13.53 8.10
CA GLU A 27 -3.56 -12.68 9.19
C GLU A 27 -2.57 -11.58 9.60
N VAL A 28 -1.28 -11.74 9.31
CA VAL A 28 -0.26 -10.72 9.61
C VAL A 28 0.19 -9.94 8.37
N ASN A 29 -0.37 -10.20 7.20
CA ASN A 29 -0.07 -9.46 5.98
C ASN A 29 -1.12 -8.34 5.76
N PRO A 30 -0.77 -7.05 5.92
CA PRO A 30 -1.75 -5.95 5.86
C PRO A 30 -2.56 -5.88 4.56
N ILE A 31 -1.98 -6.31 3.43
CA ILE A 31 -2.69 -6.29 2.14
C ILE A 31 -3.89 -7.24 2.13
N GLU A 32 -3.86 -8.33 2.90
CA GLU A 32 -4.97 -9.28 2.99
C GLU A 32 -6.21 -8.64 3.62
N ARG A 33 -6.02 -7.67 4.52
CA ARG A 33 -7.11 -6.89 5.10
C ARG A 33 -7.74 -5.95 4.07
N VAL A 34 -6.93 -5.32 3.22
CA VAL A 34 -7.41 -4.51 2.09
C VAL A 34 -8.17 -5.40 1.09
N TRP A 35 -7.65 -6.58 0.76
CA TRP A 35 -8.33 -7.55 -0.09
C TRP A 35 -9.66 -8.02 0.48
N LEU A 36 -9.75 -8.21 1.79
CA LEU A 36 -11.01 -8.56 2.44
C LEU A 36 -12.06 -7.46 2.21
N GLU A 37 -11.70 -6.19 2.38
CA GLU A 37 -12.62 -5.08 2.16
C GLU A 37 -12.99 -4.92 0.68
N LEU A 38 -12.06 -5.13 -0.27
CA LEU A 38 -12.41 -5.17 -1.69
C LEU A 38 -13.42 -6.29 -1.96
N LYS A 39 -13.18 -7.50 -1.44
CA LYS A 39 -14.10 -8.64 -1.60
C LYS A 39 -15.49 -8.32 -1.02
N ARG A 40 -15.55 -7.63 0.11
CA ARG A 40 -16.81 -7.13 0.70
C ARG A 40 -17.47 -6.02 -0.11
N TYR A 41 -16.71 -5.27 -0.89
CA TYR A 41 -17.26 -4.26 -1.78
C TYR A 41 -17.86 -4.90 -3.04
N VAL A 42 -17.19 -5.88 -3.63
CA VAL A 42 -17.63 -6.55 -4.87
C VAL A 42 -18.55 -7.76 -4.63
N GLN A 43 -18.72 -8.20 -3.39
CA GLN A 43 -19.62 -9.32 -3.06
C GLN A 43 -21.02 -9.08 -3.63
N TRP A 44 -21.63 -10.16 -4.12
CA TRP A 44 -22.98 -10.16 -4.70
C TRP A 44 -23.16 -9.33 -5.97
N GLN A 45 -22.09 -8.75 -6.52
CA GLN A 45 -22.11 -8.12 -7.84
C GLN A 45 -21.85 -9.17 -8.91
N HIS A 46 -22.58 -9.09 -10.02
CA HIS A 46 -22.36 -9.92 -11.20
C HIS A 46 -21.62 -9.11 -12.26
N PHE A 47 -20.53 -9.66 -12.81
CA PHE A 47 -19.70 -9.03 -13.82
C PHE A 47 -19.79 -9.84 -15.12
N THR A 48 -19.93 -9.14 -16.25
CA THR A 48 -20.06 -9.78 -17.56
C THR A 48 -18.70 -10.12 -18.17
N SER A 49 -17.64 -9.43 -17.75
CA SER A 49 -16.27 -9.64 -18.19
C SER A 49 -15.25 -9.44 -17.07
N LEU A 50 -14.02 -9.91 -17.29
CA LEU A 50 -12.88 -9.60 -16.42
C LEU A 50 -12.51 -8.11 -16.44
N GLU A 51 -12.78 -7.42 -17.54
CA GLU A 51 -12.55 -5.98 -17.66
C GLU A 51 -13.48 -5.20 -16.73
N ASP A 52 -14.76 -5.60 -16.65
CA ASP A 52 -15.73 -5.00 -15.73
C ASP A 52 -15.29 -5.12 -14.27
N LEU A 53 -14.81 -6.31 -13.87
CA LEU A 53 -14.30 -6.55 -12.52
C LEU A 53 -13.06 -5.70 -12.22
N GLN A 54 -12.11 -5.62 -13.16
CA GLN A 54 -10.91 -4.80 -13.02
C GLN A 54 -11.22 -3.31 -12.92
N ASN A 55 -12.16 -2.82 -13.74
CA ASN A 55 -12.63 -1.44 -13.71
C ASN A 55 -13.29 -1.13 -12.36
N LYS A 56 -14.13 -2.05 -11.86
CA LYS A 56 -14.78 -1.88 -10.56
C LYS A 56 -13.78 -1.87 -9.40
N GLY A 57 -12.77 -2.75 -9.44
CA GLY A 57 -11.68 -2.76 -8.47
C GLY A 57 -10.86 -1.48 -8.50
N SER A 58 -10.52 -0.99 -9.70
CA SER A 58 -9.75 0.26 -9.87
C SER A 58 -10.52 1.48 -9.35
N GLN A 59 -11.83 1.54 -9.63
CA GLN A 59 -12.70 2.59 -9.08
C GLN A 59 -12.76 2.56 -7.56
N TRP A 60 -12.84 1.36 -6.96
CA TRP A 60 -12.84 1.21 -5.52
C TRP A 60 -11.51 1.67 -4.89
N VAL A 61 -10.37 1.27 -5.46
CA VAL A 61 -9.05 1.73 -4.99
C VAL A 61 -8.93 3.25 -5.05
N ALA A 62 -9.43 3.88 -6.13
CA ALA A 62 -9.41 5.33 -6.29
C ALA A 62 -10.27 6.09 -5.26
N GLN A 63 -11.19 5.41 -4.58
CA GLN A 63 -12.07 6.00 -3.54
C GLN A 63 -11.50 5.86 -2.12
N LEU A 64 -10.44 5.06 -1.93
CA LEU A 64 -9.86 4.83 -0.60
C LEU A 64 -9.17 6.09 -0.09
N THR A 65 -9.53 6.52 1.12
CA THR A 65 -8.85 7.62 1.79
C THR A 65 -7.60 7.13 2.53
N PRO A 66 -6.62 8.00 2.78
CA PRO A 66 -5.46 7.67 3.62
C PRO A 66 -5.86 7.13 5.00
N GLU A 67 -6.92 7.66 5.62
CA GLU A 67 -7.42 7.21 6.91
C GLU A 67 -7.99 5.79 6.84
N GLN A 68 -8.70 5.46 5.76
CA GLN A 68 -9.20 4.10 5.55
C GLN A 68 -8.04 3.12 5.37
N ILE A 69 -7.07 3.43 4.51
CA ILE A 69 -5.88 2.59 4.33
C ILE A 69 -5.15 2.40 5.65
N LYS A 70 -4.90 3.48 6.39
CA LYS A 70 -4.25 3.46 7.70
C LYS A 70 -5.01 2.56 8.67
N SER A 71 -6.34 2.67 8.74
CA SER A 71 -7.15 1.82 9.62
C SER A 71 -7.09 0.33 9.28
N LEU A 72 -6.82 -0.01 8.02
CA LEU A 72 -6.72 -1.39 7.55
C LEU A 72 -5.32 -1.99 7.71
N THR A 73 -4.27 -1.16 7.61
CA THR A 73 -2.89 -1.64 7.47
C THR A 73 -1.94 -1.24 8.60
N GLN A 74 -2.28 -0.21 9.38
CA GLN A 74 -1.42 0.28 10.46
C GLN A 74 -1.74 -0.40 11.78
N TRP A 75 -1.15 -1.57 11.99
CA TRP A 75 -1.17 -2.22 13.30
C TRP A 75 -0.01 -1.75 14.16
N ASP A 76 -0.23 -1.68 15.48
CA ASP A 76 0.74 -1.15 16.44
C ASP A 76 2.12 -1.82 16.29
N TRP A 77 2.15 -3.15 16.15
CA TRP A 77 3.41 -3.89 16.00
C TRP A 77 4.19 -3.53 14.72
N ILE A 78 3.52 -3.12 13.64
CA ILE A 78 4.19 -2.67 12.41
C ILE A 78 4.83 -1.31 12.66
N VAL A 79 4.11 -0.41 13.34
CA VAL A 79 4.61 0.91 13.71
C VAL A 79 5.81 0.77 14.65
N ASP A 80 5.70 -0.08 15.67
CA ASP A 80 6.78 -0.35 16.62
C ASP A 80 8.02 -0.91 15.92
N ALA A 81 7.84 -1.86 14.99
CA ALA A 81 8.94 -2.43 14.22
C ALA A 81 9.66 -1.39 13.34
N LEU A 82 8.92 -0.47 12.74
CA LEU A 82 9.48 0.63 11.95
C LEU A 82 10.21 1.64 12.83
N CYS A 83 9.65 2.01 13.98
CA CYS A 83 10.30 2.91 14.94
C CYS A 83 11.64 2.34 15.45
N VAL A 84 11.70 1.04 15.76
CA VAL A 84 12.95 0.37 16.16
C VAL A 84 14.00 0.39 15.03
N ALA A 85 13.56 0.31 13.78
CA ALA A 85 14.44 0.41 12.61
C ALA A 85 14.94 1.85 12.33
N GLY A 86 14.49 2.85 13.10
CA GLY A 86 14.87 4.26 12.93
C GLY A 86 14.16 4.94 11.76
N LEU A 87 12.97 4.47 11.39
CA LEU A 87 12.12 5.00 10.33
C LEU A 87 10.90 5.74 10.88
#